data_AF-A0A2N5J6Y0-F1
#
_entry.id   AF-A0A2N5J6Y0-F1
#
_cell.length_a   1.000
_cell.length_b   1.000
_cell.length_c   1.000
_cell.angle_alpha   90.00
_cell.angle_beta   90.00
_cell.angle_gamma   90.00
#
_symmetry.space_group_name_H-M   'P 1'
#
loop_
_entity.id
_entity.type
_entity.pdbx_description
1 polymer ?
#
loop_
_entity_poly.entity_id
_entity_poly.type
_entity_poly.pdbx_seq_one_letter_code
_entity_poly.pdbx_strand_id
1 'polypeptide(L)'
;MTTLTATRTTTIDDTAWDDITRAINGDLNPDDIDETILLAIAQDLAAGGKHVRDAILVTAIDPDINAQEAADMARHPHTPGNARLTKDAIIGAWRHGTADTDRARRAIRLISRIGRRANAKAPALAMRACLEWFALGDPSTAASDALVALAIDPDIRLAVLVLAAAEHGIGPQAA
;
A
#
# COMPACT_ATOMS: atom_id res chain seq x y z
N MET A 1 36.82 -11.02 -0.97
CA MET A 1 35.37 -10.83 -1.21
C MET A 1 34.81 -10.06 -0.03
N THR A 2 34.66 -8.76 -0.18
CA THR A 2 34.16 -7.88 0.87
C THR A 2 32.64 -7.95 0.85
N THR A 3 32.05 -8.57 1.86
CA THR A 3 30.60 -8.57 2.07
C THR A 3 30.19 -7.15 2.43
N LEU A 4 29.69 -6.40 1.46
CA LEU A 4 28.98 -5.14 1.70
C LEU A 4 27.64 -5.49 2.35
N THR A 5 27.62 -5.51 3.68
CA THR A 5 26.39 -5.46 4.45
C THR A 5 25.76 -4.11 4.12
N ALA A 6 24.80 -4.10 3.19
CA ALA A 6 24.02 -2.92 2.89
C ALA A 6 23.36 -2.45 4.19
N THR A 7 23.83 -1.32 4.69
CA THR A 7 23.28 -0.66 5.87
C THR A 7 21.80 -0.41 5.60
N ARG A 8 20.94 -1.08 6.37
CA ARG A 8 19.48 -0.97 6.31
C ARG A 8 19.10 0.39 6.91
N THR A 9 19.22 1.46 6.14
CA THR A 9 19.19 2.83 6.68
C THR A 9 18.04 3.65 6.11
N THR A 10 16.83 3.40 6.62
CA THR A 10 15.75 4.38 6.89
C THR A 10 14.54 3.62 7.44
N THR A 11 14.45 3.51 8.76
CA THR A 11 13.21 3.06 9.40
C THR A 11 12.19 4.19 9.28
N ILE A 12 10.97 3.88 8.81
CA ILE A 12 9.84 4.81 8.83
C ILE A 12 9.45 4.99 10.31
N ASP A 13 9.72 6.19 10.84
CA ASP A 13 9.48 6.52 12.25
C ASP A 13 8.01 6.88 12.52
N ASP A 14 7.67 7.15 13.78
CA ASP A 14 6.30 7.44 14.20
C ASP A 14 5.76 8.73 13.57
N THR A 15 6.61 9.75 13.42
CA THR A 15 6.25 11.01 12.76
C THR A 15 5.87 10.76 11.30
N ALA A 16 6.63 9.92 10.60
CA ALA A 16 6.32 9.57 9.23
C ALA A 16 4.97 8.82 9.12
N TRP A 17 4.65 7.92 10.06
CA TRP A 17 3.35 7.25 10.09
C TRP A 17 2.19 8.19 10.42
N ASP A 18 2.40 9.21 11.27
CA ASP A 18 1.41 10.26 11.51
C ASP A 18 1.10 11.03 10.23
N ASP A 19 2.12 11.51 9.52
CA ASP A 19 1.95 12.26 8.26
C ASP A 19 1.29 11.42 7.17
N ILE A 20 1.69 10.14 7.01
CA ILE A 20 1.07 9.21 6.06
C ILE A 20 -0.41 9.04 6.39
N THR A 21 -0.74 8.79 7.65
CA THR A 21 -2.12 8.55 8.10
C THR A 21 -2.96 9.81 7.93
N ARG A 22 -2.46 10.97 8.33
CA ARG A 22 -3.10 12.26 8.11
C ARG A 22 -3.35 12.55 6.63
N ALA A 23 -2.41 12.20 5.75
CA ALA A 23 -2.60 12.35 4.32
C ALA A 23 -3.68 11.42 3.75
N ILE A 24 -3.77 10.19 4.25
CA ILE A 24 -4.82 9.23 3.88
C ILE A 24 -6.18 9.66 4.46
N ASN A 25 -6.22 10.22 5.66
CA ASN A 25 -7.43 10.75 6.30
C ASN A 25 -7.93 12.03 5.62
N GLY A 26 -7.03 12.82 5.01
CA GLY A 26 -7.34 14.12 4.42
C GLY A 26 -7.01 15.31 5.33
N ASP A 27 -6.36 15.07 6.46
CA ASP A 27 -5.88 16.07 7.41
C ASP A 27 -4.54 16.71 6.99
N LEU A 28 -3.90 16.14 5.98
CA LEU A 28 -2.69 16.64 5.32
C LEU A 28 -2.87 16.45 3.81
N ASN A 29 -2.45 17.42 2.99
CA ASN A 29 -2.45 17.21 1.55
C ASN A 29 -1.36 16.18 1.21
N PRO A 30 -1.65 15.11 0.44
CA PRO A 30 -0.63 14.16 0.01
C PRO A 30 0.57 14.77 -0.70
N ASP A 31 0.47 15.99 -1.25
CA ASP A 31 1.58 16.73 -1.87
C ASP A 31 2.53 17.41 -0.84
N ASP A 32 2.08 17.60 0.39
CA ASP A 32 2.83 18.27 1.46
C ASP A 32 3.68 17.30 2.30
N ILE A 33 3.57 15.98 2.08
CA ILE A 33 4.43 15.00 2.75
C ILE A 33 5.90 15.22 2.37
N ASP A 34 6.76 15.19 3.39
CA ASP A 34 8.21 15.34 3.28
C ASP A 34 8.82 14.33 2.30
N GLU A 35 9.67 14.81 1.40
CA GLU A 35 10.33 13.99 0.38
C GLU A 35 11.24 12.90 0.96
N THR A 36 11.76 13.10 2.17
CA THR A 36 12.55 12.10 2.92
C THR A 36 11.69 10.91 3.37
N ILE A 37 10.45 11.15 3.79
CA ILE A 37 9.46 10.10 4.12
C ILE A 37 9.16 9.28 2.86
N LEU A 38 8.85 9.96 1.76
CA LEU A 38 8.57 9.31 0.48
C LEU A 38 9.77 8.48 -0.03
N LEU A 39 10.99 8.98 0.20
CA LEU A 39 12.21 8.25 -0.15
C LEU A 39 12.41 7.00 0.72
N ALA A 40 12.18 7.10 2.04
CA ALA A 40 12.26 5.97 2.94
C ALA A 40 11.28 4.86 2.54
N ILE A 41 10.02 5.20 2.25
CA ILE A 41 9.01 4.25 1.78
C ILE A 41 9.44 3.62 0.44
N ALA A 42 9.91 4.43 -0.51
CA ALA A 42 10.36 3.93 -1.79
C ALA A 42 11.53 2.94 -1.67
N GLN A 43 12.48 3.22 -0.78
CA GLN A 43 13.60 2.32 -0.50
C GLN A 43 13.14 1.00 0.14
N ASP A 44 12.22 1.06 1.11
CA ASP A 44 11.67 -0.14 1.73
C ASP A 44 10.89 -1.00 0.73
N LEU A 45 10.02 -0.39 -0.08
CA LEU A 45 9.27 -1.09 -1.14
C LEU A 45 10.20 -1.73 -2.17
N ALA A 46 11.23 -1.01 -2.63
CA ALA A 46 12.22 -1.54 -3.57
C ALA A 46 13.02 -2.72 -2.99
N ALA A 47 13.20 -2.76 -1.67
CA ALA A 47 13.85 -3.87 -0.97
C ALA A 47 12.89 -5.05 -0.68
N GLY A 48 11.66 -5.01 -1.17
CA GLY A 48 10.66 -6.06 -0.94
C GLY A 48 9.90 -5.92 0.39
N GLY A 49 9.82 -4.71 0.94
CA GLY A 49 9.11 -4.38 2.17
C GLY A 49 7.60 -4.59 2.09
N LYS A 50 7.15 -5.81 2.39
CA LYS A 50 5.73 -6.20 2.34
C LYS A 50 4.91 -5.58 3.47
N HIS A 51 5.52 -5.34 4.64
CA HIS A 51 4.78 -4.92 5.83
C HIS A 51 4.41 -3.44 5.78
N VAL A 52 5.30 -2.56 5.30
CA VAL A 52 4.98 -1.16 5.04
C VAL A 52 3.91 -1.05 3.96
N ARG A 53 4.05 -1.83 2.88
CA ARG A 53 3.04 -1.92 1.82
C ARG A 53 1.67 -2.29 2.39
N ASP A 54 1.60 -3.37 3.16
CA ASP A 54 0.34 -3.89 3.69
C ASP A 54 -0.29 -2.92 4.70
N ALA A 55 0.52 -2.28 5.56
CA ALA A 55 0.05 -1.25 6.47
C ALA A 55 -0.56 -0.05 5.72
N ILE A 56 0.11 0.49 4.69
CA ILE A 56 -0.42 1.58 3.86
C ILE A 56 -1.74 1.17 3.19
N LEU A 57 -1.82 -0.04 2.63
CA LEU A 57 -3.04 -0.54 2.00
C LEU A 57 -4.20 -0.70 2.99
N VAL A 58 -3.93 -1.23 4.18
CA VAL A 58 -4.94 -1.39 5.25
C VAL A 58 -5.44 -0.02 5.73
N THR A 59 -4.54 0.92 6.03
CA THR A 59 -4.92 2.30 6.41
C THR A 59 -5.75 2.99 5.33
N ALA A 60 -5.50 2.67 4.05
CA ALA A 60 -6.25 3.24 2.93
C ALA A 60 -7.69 2.73 2.83
N ILE A 61 -7.98 1.50 3.29
CA ILE A 61 -9.31 0.88 3.14
C ILE A 61 -10.14 0.89 4.43
N ASP A 62 -9.49 0.98 5.59
CA ASP A 62 -10.14 0.92 6.90
C ASP A 62 -9.96 2.26 7.65
N PRO A 63 -11.06 3.01 7.93
CA PRO A 63 -10.99 4.29 8.60
C PRO A 63 -10.64 4.21 10.10
N ASP A 64 -10.80 3.04 10.72
CA ASP A 64 -10.57 2.87 12.16
C ASP A 64 -9.08 2.73 12.50
N ILE A 65 -8.24 2.51 11.49
CA ILE A 65 -6.79 2.34 11.64
C ILE A 65 -6.12 3.70 11.86
N ASN A 66 -5.53 3.87 13.04
CA ASN A 66 -4.74 5.05 13.39
C ASN A 66 -3.24 4.89 13.06
N ALA A 67 -2.47 5.97 13.22
CA ALA A 67 -1.05 6.01 12.87
C ALA A 67 -0.20 5.03 13.68
N GLN A 68 -0.50 4.86 14.96
CA GLN A 68 0.22 3.93 15.82
C GLN A 68 -0.04 2.48 15.39
N GLU A 69 -1.28 2.14 15.09
CA GLU A 69 -1.64 0.81 14.58
C GLU A 69 -1.00 0.53 13.21
N ALA A 70 -0.97 1.52 12.32
CA ALA A 70 -0.28 1.42 11.04
C ALA A 70 1.23 1.17 11.22
N ALA A 71 1.87 1.93 12.11
CA ALA A 71 3.28 1.75 12.46
C ALA A 71 3.55 0.37 13.06
N ASP A 72 2.69 -0.09 13.97
CA ASP A 72 2.81 -1.39 14.62
C ASP A 72 2.59 -2.55 13.65
N MET A 73 1.65 -2.43 12.70
CA MET A 73 1.49 -3.41 11.61
C MET A 73 2.76 -3.53 10.76
N ALA A 74 3.40 -2.39 10.44
CA ALA A 74 4.62 -2.40 9.64
C ALA A 74 5.83 -2.99 10.40
N ARG A 75 5.97 -2.71 11.70
CA ARG A 75 7.12 -3.15 12.52
C ARG A 75 6.96 -4.54 13.11
N HIS A 76 5.74 -4.91 13.45
CA HIS A 76 5.39 -6.13 14.19
C HIS A 76 4.25 -6.91 13.50
N PRO A 77 4.39 -7.23 12.19
CA PRO A 77 3.32 -7.77 11.34
C PRO A 77 2.81 -9.16 11.77
N HIS A 78 3.64 -9.92 12.49
CA HIS A 78 3.34 -11.29 12.88
C HIS A 78 2.86 -11.42 14.32
N THR A 79 2.69 -10.30 15.05
CA THR A 79 2.02 -10.38 16.35
C THR A 79 0.57 -10.79 16.12
N PRO A 80 -0.02 -11.63 17.00
CA PRO A 80 -1.39 -12.10 16.81
C PRO A 80 -2.41 -10.97 16.67
N GLY A 81 -2.19 -9.85 17.38
CA GLY A 81 -3.03 -8.65 17.29
C GLY A 81 -2.98 -8.02 15.90
N ASN A 82 -1.79 -7.71 15.39
CA ASN A 82 -1.64 -7.03 14.10
C ASN A 82 -2.07 -7.91 12.92
N ALA A 83 -1.74 -9.21 12.97
CA ALA A 83 -2.18 -10.16 11.94
C ALA A 83 -3.71 -10.29 11.90
N ARG A 84 -4.37 -10.26 13.06
CA ARG A 84 -5.83 -10.26 13.16
C ARG A 84 -6.41 -8.94 12.63
N LEU A 85 -5.85 -7.80 13.03
CA LEU A 85 -6.30 -6.48 12.58
C LEU A 85 -6.26 -6.36 11.05
N THR A 86 -5.13 -6.69 10.43
CA THR A 86 -4.98 -6.70 8.95
C THR A 86 -6.02 -7.61 8.29
N LYS A 87 -6.23 -8.81 8.84
CA LYS A 87 -7.18 -9.77 8.29
C LYS A 87 -8.62 -9.26 8.41
N ASP A 88 -9.00 -8.75 9.56
CA ASP A 88 -10.37 -8.30 9.85
C ASP A 88 -10.71 -7.08 8.97
N ALA A 89 -9.77 -6.14 8.79
CA ALA A 89 -9.90 -5.01 7.86
C ALA A 89 -10.14 -5.46 6.41
N ILE A 90 -9.29 -6.36 5.88
CA ILE A 90 -9.42 -6.87 4.51
C ILE A 90 -10.72 -7.65 4.32
N ILE A 91 -11.07 -8.53 5.26
CA ILE A 91 -12.31 -9.33 5.17
C ILE A 91 -13.54 -8.43 5.28
N GLY A 92 -13.51 -7.44 6.18
CA GLY A 92 -14.59 -6.47 6.35
C GLY A 92 -14.85 -5.72 5.05
N ALA A 93 -13.81 -5.08 4.52
CA ALA A 93 -13.90 -4.35 3.25
C ALA A 93 -14.32 -5.25 2.08
N TRP A 94 -13.84 -6.50 2.03
CA TRP A 94 -14.21 -7.44 0.97
C TRP A 94 -15.67 -7.92 1.04
N ARG A 95 -16.14 -8.30 2.23
CA ARG A 95 -17.47 -8.92 2.41
C ARG A 95 -18.60 -7.91 2.51
N HIS A 96 -18.29 -6.72 3.01
CA HIS A 96 -19.30 -5.72 3.35
C HIS A 96 -19.19 -4.46 2.48
N GLY A 97 -18.26 -4.43 1.53
CA GLY A 97 -18.05 -3.26 0.66
C GLY A 97 -17.68 -2.00 1.44
N THR A 98 -17.10 -2.13 2.64
CA THR A 98 -16.84 -1.02 3.57
C THR A 98 -15.55 -0.26 3.27
N ALA A 99 -14.92 -0.51 2.11
CA ALA A 99 -13.72 0.21 1.73
C ALA A 99 -14.02 1.70 1.56
N ASP A 100 -13.28 2.55 2.25
CA ASP A 100 -13.41 4.00 2.10
C ASP A 100 -12.75 4.47 0.79
N THR A 101 -13.59 4.78 -0.20
CA THR A 101 -13.12 5.17 -1.55
C THR A 101 -12.34 6.49 -1.56
N ASP A 102 -12.63 7.42 -0.64
CA ASP A 102 -11.95 8.71 -0.60
C ASP A 102 -10.57 8.60 0.03
N ARG A 103 -10.45 7.79 1.09
CA ARG A 103 -9.14 7.39 1.65
C ARG A 103 -8.31 6.65 0.61
N ALA A 104 -8.91 5.71 -0.12
CA ALA A 104 -8.23 4.99 -1.19
C ALA A 104 -7.70 5.93 -2.29
N ARG A 105 -8.50 6.90 -2.74
CA ARG A 105 -8.05 7.93 -3.71
C ARG A 105 -6.89 8.78 -3.18
N ARG A 106 -6.92 9.16 -1.90
CA ARG A 106 -5.81 9.89 -1.26
C ARG A 106 -4.54 9.04 -1.18
N ALA A 107 -4.67 7.78 -0.78
CA ALA A 107 -3.58 6.83 -0.77
C ALA A 107 -2.99 6.61 -2.18
N ILE A 108 -3.81 6.48 -3.22
CA ILE A 108 -3.35 6.38 -4.61
C ILE A 108 -2.49 7.59 -5.02
N ARG A 109 -2.87 8.81 -4.62
CA ARG A 109 -2.05 10.01 -4.88
C ARG A 109 -0.69 9.93 -4.17
N LEU A 110 -0.68 9.56 -2.89
CA LEU A 110 0.55 9.35 -2.12
C LEU A 110 1.45 8.27 -2.76
N ILE A 111 0.89 7.11 -3.08
CA ILE A 111 1.59 6.00 -3.73
C ILE A 111 2.13 6.41 -5.11
N SER A 112 1.38 7.21 -5.86
CA SER A 112 1.85 7.77 -7.14
C SER A 112 3.08 8.65 -6.98
N ARG A 113 3.16 9.45 -5.91
CA ARG A 113 4.36 10.25 -5.57
C ARG A 113 5.55 9.35 -5.22
N ILE A 114 5.33 8.31 -4.42
CA ILE A 114 6.35 7.29 -4.09
C ILE A 114 6.88 6.65 -5.38
N GLY A 115 5.99 6.25 -6.28
CA GLY A 115 6.30 5.60 -7.55
C GLY A 115 7.02 6.47 -8.59
N ARG A 116 7.16 7.78 -8.38
CA ARG A 116 8.03 8.64 -9.22
C ARG A 116 9.51 8.27 -9.08
N ARG A 117 9.87 7.55 -8.03
CA ARG A 117 11.22 7.04 -7.80
C ARG A 117 11.39 5.73 -8.55
N ALA A 118 12.43 5.64 -9.39
CA ALA A 118 12.60 4.54 -10.34
C ALA A 118 12.58 3.15 -9.69
N ASN A 119 13.18 3.00 -8.51
CA ASN A 119 13.26 1.74 -7.77
C ASN A 119 11.92 1.32 -7.12
N ALA A 120 10.98 2.24 -6.93
CA ALA A 120 9.69 1.97 -6.30
C ALA A 120 8.51 1.96 -7.30
N LYS A 121 8.77 2.22 -8.58
CA LYS A 121 7.72 2.35 -9.60
C LYS A 121 6.85 1.09 -9.70
N ALA A 122 7.47 -0.08 -9.80
CA ALA A 122 6.74 -1.35 -9.94
C ALA A 122 5.90 -1.71 -8.69
N PRO A 123 6.44 -1.69 -7.44
CA PRO A 123 5.61 -1.93 -6.25
C PRO A 123 4.54 -0.86 -6.05
N ALA A 124 4.80 0.41 -6.35
CA ALA A 124 3.80 1.47 -6.27
C ALA A 124 2.64 1.25 -7.26
N LEU A 125 2.93 0.85 -8.51
CA LEU A 125 1.90 0.48 -9.48
C LEU A 125 1.07 -0.73 -9.00
N ALA A 126 1.70 -1.74 -8.41
CA ALA A 126 0.98 -2.89 -7.86
C ALA A 126 0.06 -2.51 -6.68
N MET A 127 0.49 -1.58 -5.83
CA MET A 127 -0.34 -1.05 -4.74
C MET A 127 -1.52 -0.22 -5.29
N ARG A 128 -1.30 0.63 -6.30
CA ARG A 128 -2.37 1.36 -6.97
C ARG A 128 -3.37 0.40 -7.59
N ALA A 129 -2.90 -0.57 -8.35
CA ALA A 129 -3.74 -1.60 -8.95
C ALA A 129 -4.61 -2.29 -7.89
N CYS A 130 -4.05 -2.62 -6.73
CA CYS A 130 -4.80 -3.18 -5.61
C CYS A 130 -5.94 -2.26 -5.15
N LEU A 131 -5.69 -0.97 -4.94
CA LEU A 131 -6.72 -0.03 -4.49
C LEU A 131 -7.77 0.27 -5.58
N GLU A 132 -7.35 0.39 -6.84
CA GLU A 132 -8.26 0.57 -7.99
C GLU A 132 -9.22 -0.61 -8.09
N TRP A 133 -8.71 -1.85 -7.98
CA TRP A 133 -9.52 -3.06 -8.02
C TRP A 133 -10.39 -3.25 -6.79
N PHE A 134 -9.80 -3.17 -5.60
CA PHE A 134 -10.42 -3.58 -4.34
C PHE A 134 -11.29 -2.47 -3.74
N ALA A 135 -10.83 -1.21 -3.74
CA ALA A 135 -11.55 -0.13 -3.10
C ALA A 135 -12.43 0.64 -4.08
N LEU A 136 -11.94 0.88 -5.30
CA LEU A 136 -12.65 1.71 -6.28
C LEU A 136 -13.52 0.91 -7.25
N GLY A 137 -13.34 -0.42 -7.32
CA GLY A 137 -14.09 -1.27 -8.24
C GLY A 137 -13.81 -0.97 -9.71
N ASP A 138 -12.61 -0.47 -10.03
CA ASP A 138 -12.15 -0.20 -11.40
C ASP A 138 -11.15 -1.27 -11.86
N PRO A 139 -11.65 -2.42 -12.37
CA PRO A 139 -10.79 -3.50 -12.83
C PRO A 139 -9.97 -3.12 -14.07
N SER A 140 -10.42 -2.13 -14.87
CA SER A 140 -9.71 -1.73 -16.09
C SER A 140 -8.43 -0.98 -15.75
N THR A 141 -8.54 0.02 -14.87
CA THR A 141 -7.38 0.77 -14.38
C THR A 141 -6.46 -0.14 -13.57
N ALA A 142 -7.02 -1.03 -12.75
CA ALA A 142 -6.24 -1.99 -11.99
C ALA A 142 -5.43 -2.96 -12.87
N ALA A 143 -6.04 -3.54 -13.90
CA ALA A 143 -5.35 -4.43 -14.83
C ALA A 143 -4.23 -3.71 -15.59
N SER A 144 -4.48 -2.46 -16.02
CA SER A 144 -3.46 -1.62 -16.67
C SER A 144 -2.25 -1.38 -15.76
N ASP A 145 -2.47 -0.89 -14.53
CA ASP A 145 -1.38 -0.64 -13.58
C ASP A 145 -0.63 -1.95 -13.21
N ALA A 146 -1.35 -3.06 -13.05
CA ALA A 146 -0.75 -4.37 -12.76
C ALA A 146 0.13 -4.88 -13.91
N LEU A 147 -0.32 -4.75 -15.17
CA LEU A 147 0.47 -5.12 -16.35
C LEU A 147 1.74 -4.28 -16.46
N VAL A 148 1.66 -2.97 -16.23
CA VAL A 148 2.87 -2.12 -16.23
C VAL A 148 3.80 -2.49 -15.09
N ALA A 149 3.28 -2.81 -13.90
CA ALA A 149 4.10 -3.30 -12.80
C ALA A 149 4.86 -4.59 -13.17
N LEU A 150 4.18 -5.57 -13.75
CA LEU A 150 4.75 -6.86 -14.18
C LEU A 150 5.74 -6.72 -15.34
N ALA A 151 5.53 -5.74 -16.22
CA ALA A 151 6.49 -5.43 -17.28
C ALA A 151 7.82 -4.86 -16.74
N ILE A 152 7.79 -4.21 -15.57
CA ILE A 152 8.99 -3.71 -14.89
C ILE A 152 9.61 -4.79 -14.01
N ASP A 153 8.79 -5.51 -13.24
CA ASP A 153 9.21 -6.58 -12.35
C ASP A 153 8.16 -7.72 -12.35
N PRO A 154 8.45 -8.85 -13.02
CA PRO A 154 7.51 -9.96 -13.15
C PRO A 154 7.28 -10.72 -11.84
N ASP A 155 8.11 -10.51 -10.81
CA ASP A 155 8.02 -11.23 -9.53
C ASP A 155 7.09 -10.54 -8.51
N ILE A 156 6.48 -9.40 -8.87
CA ILE A 156 5.54 -8.69 -8.00
C ILE A 156 4.22 -9.44 -7.88
N ARG A 157 4.16 -10.32 -6.88
CA ARG A 157 2.99 -11.18 -6.58
C ARG A 157 1.69 -10.41 -6.38
N LEU A 158 1.75 -9.18 -5.87
CA LEU A 158 0.54 -8.35 -5.71
C LEU A 158 -0.08 -8.00 -7.07
N ALA A 159 0.74 -7.63 -8.05
CA ALA A 159 0.27 -7.33 -9.40
C ALA A 159 -0.28 -8.59 -10.09
N VAL A 160 0.37 -9.75 -9.92
CA VAL A 160 -0.14 -11.04 -10.40
C VAL A 160 -1.53 -11.33 -9.81
N LEU A 161 -1.69 -11.15 -8.50
CA LEU A 161 -2.95 -11.39 -7.81
C LEU A 161 -4.06 -10.47 -8.31
N VAL A 162 -3.78 -9.17 -8.41
CA VAL A 162 -4.77 -8.18 -8.88
C VAL A 162 -5.17 -8.46 -10.32
N LEU A 163 -4.19 -8.73 -11.20
CA LEU A 163 -4.47 -9.03 -12.61
C LEU A 163 -5.34 -10.28 -12.74
N ALA A 164 -4.98 -11.37 -12.04
CA ALA A 164 -5.78 -12.59 -12.06
C ALA A 164 -7.20 -12.35 -11.54
N ALA A 165 -7.36 -11.59 -10.45
CA ALA A 165 -8.67 -11.30 -9.90
C ALA A 165 -9.54 -10.45 -10.84
N ALA A 166 -8.96 -9.40 -11.43
CA ALA A 166 -9.63 -8.52 -12.38
C ALA A 166 -10.10 -9.29 -13.63
N GLU A 167 -9.24 -10.12 -14.23
CA GLU A 167 -9.57 -10.93 -15.42
C GLU A 167 -10.67 -11.98 -15.15
N HIS A 168 -10.76 -12.49 -13.92
CA HIS A 168 -11.79 -13.45 -13.53
C HIS A 168 -13.05 -12.80 -12.94
N GLY A 169 -13.16 -11.47 -12.95
CA GLY A 169 -14.32 -10.77 -12.39
C GLY A 169 -14.49 -10.99 -10.88
N ILE A 170 -13.40 -11.32 -10.18
CA ILE A 170 -13.40 -11.51 -8.72
C ILE A 170 -13.20 -10.14 -8.09
N GLY A 171 -14.10 -9.73 -7.20
CA GLY A 171 -14.01 -8.46 -6.48
C GLY A 171 -14.79 -8.49 -5.16
N PRO A 172 -14.69 -7.42 -4.35
CA PRO A 172 -15.51 -7.25 -3.16
C PRO A 172 -16.99 -7.39 -3.48
N GLN A 173 -17.77 -7.87 -2.51
CA GLN A 173 -19.23 -7.87 -2.63
C GLN A 173 -19.72 -6.42 -2.58
N ALA A 174 -20.53 -6.02 -3.56
CA ALA A 174 -21.21 -4.74 -3.51
C ALA A 174 -22.11 -4.70 -2.26
N ALA A 175 -22.03 -3.61 -1.49
CA ALA A 175 -22.91 -3.34 -0.36
C ALA A 175 -24.36 -3.14 -0.82
#